data_AF-A0A380EMI2-F1
#
_entry.id   AF-A0A380EMI2-F1
#
_cell.length_a   1.000
_cell.length_b   1.000
_cell.length_c   1.000
_cell.angle_alpha   90.00
_cell.angle_beta   90.00
_cell.angle_gamma   90.00
#
_symmetry.space_group_name_H-M   'P 1'
#
loop_
_entity.id
_entity.type
_entity.pdbx_description
1 polymer ?
#
loop_
_entity_poly.entity_id
_entity_poly.type
_entity_poly.pdbx_seq_one_letter_code
_entity_poly.pdbx_strand_id
1 'polypeptide(L)'
;MVTWNIDEPGGVIKLIKHLAIYSLVTELIGMICLCLSFIPKFGIGKGLFLSLFTSVSAFNNAGFALFKNNLIDYSSDPIVIITISILIIFGGIGHFVVIDFINCKKLSKLSLHSKLVLTTTSILIIIGAITFFLLEQFNTMQHMGLVEKIGNSFFQSVTTRTAGFNSIDIASINKSTALMLMLLMFIGGAPLSAAGGIK
;
A
#
# COMPACT_ATOMS: atom_id res chain seq x y z
N MET A 1 16.02 11.20 19.04
CA MET A 1 14.92 11.86 18.32
C MET A 1 15.58 12.58 17.16
N VAL A 2 15.42 12.12 15.92
CA VAL A 2 16.05 12.78 14.77
C VAL A 2 15.26 14.05 14.50
N THR A 3 15.70 15.16 15.07
CA THR A 3 15.16 16.49 14.79
C THR A 3 15.78 16.95 13.48
N TRP A 4 15.03 16.81 12.38
CA TRP A 4 15.40 17.47 11.14
C TRP A 4 15.06 18.94 11.33
N ASN A 5 16.07 19.80 11.53
CA ASN A 5 15.88 21.24 11.58
C ASN A 5 15.48 21.71 10.18
N ILE A 6 14.18 21.66 9.89
CA ILE A 6 13.58 22.16 8.63
C ILE A 6 13.83 23.66 8.50
N ASP A 7 14.03 24.35 9.63
CA ASP A 7 14.25 25.79 9.73
C ASP A 7 15.69 26.22 9.41
N GLU A 8 16.65 25.29 9.29
CA GLU A 8 18.03 25.61 8.90
C GLU A 8 18.21 25.58 7.37
N PRO A 9 18.87 26.60 6.76
CA PRO A 9 19.18 26.61 5.33
C PRO A 9 20.17 25.49 4.97
N GLY A 10 19.63 24.32 4.64
CA GLY A 10 20.36 23.08 4.31
C GLY A 10 19.65 21.80 4.78
N GLY A 11 18.80 21.89 5.82
CA GLY A 11 18.03 20.76 6.33
C GLY A 11 17.03 20.21 5.33
N VAL A 12 16.36 21.10 4.60
CA VAL A 12 15.36 20.76 3.56
C VAL A 12 15.97 19.98 2.40
N ILE A 13 17.15 20.39 1.90
CA ILE A 13 17.83 19.71 0.78
C ILE A 13 18.21 18.28 1.19
N LYS A 14 18.73 18.11 2.42
CA LYS A 14 19.08 16.79 2.96
C LYS A 14 17.85 15.90 3.08
N LEU A 15 16.72 16.45 3.54
CA LEU A 15 15.45 15.73 3.62
C LEU A 15 14.96 15.28 2.24
N ILE A 16 14.92 16.17 1.25
CA ILE A 16 14.51 15.86 -0.13
C ILE A 16 15.38 14.75 -0.72
N LYS A 17 16.70 14.81 -0.51
CA LYS A 17 17.62 13.76 -0.99
C LYS A 17 17.31 12.40 -0.37
N HIS A 18 17.00 12.34 0.92
CA HIS A 18 16.65 11.09 1.59
C HIS A 18 15.30 10.56 1.13
N LEU A 19 14.30 11.43 0.94
CA LEU A 19 12.99 11.07 0.39
C LEU A 19 13.10 10.46 -1.01
N ALA A 20 13.88 11.10 -1.88
CA ALA A 20 14.08 10.64 -3.26
C ALA A 20 14.80 9.28 -3.29
N ILE A 21 15.88 9.10 -2.52
CA ILE A 21 16.58 7.82 -2.44
C ILE A 21 15.67 6.73 -1.88
N TYR A 22 14.89 7.04 -0.85
CA TYR A 22 13.96 6.09 -0.25
C TYR A 22 12.91 5.60 -1.27
N SER A 23 12.23 6.53 -1.95
CA SER A 23 11.24 6.23 -3.00
C SER A 23 11.86 5.37 -4.11
N LEU A 24 13.00 5.78 -4.66
CA LEU A 24 13.67 5.03 -5.73
C LEU A 24 14.05 3.62 -5.31
N VAL A 25 14.57 3.43 -4.09
CA VAL A 25 14.97 2.10 -3.59
C VAL A 25 13.75 1.21 -3.39
N THR A 26 12.69 1.71 -2.76
CA THR A 26 11.47 0.91 -2.53
C THR A 26 10.76 0.57 -3.84
N GLU A 27 10.68 1.52 -4.77
CA GLU A 27 10.08 1.31 -6.09
C GLU A 27 10.87 0.31 -6.92
N LEU A 28 12.22 0.35 -6.85
CA LEU A 28 13.07 -0.58 -7.58
C LEU A 28 12.96 -2.02 -7.03
N ILE A 29 12.92 -2.17 -5.70
CA ILE A 29 12.67 -3.48 -5.07
C ILE A 29 11.27 -4.00 -5.48
N GLY A 30 10.25 -3.14 -5.40
CA GLY A 30 8.89 -3.47 -5.82
C GLY A 30 8.81 -3.90 -7.29
N MET A 31 9.49 -3.17 -8.17
CA MET A 31 9.59 -3.51 -9.59
C MET A 31 10.22 -4.89 -9.80
N ILE A 32 11.33 -5.20 -9.12
CA ILE A 32 12.00 -6.51 -9.23
C ILE A 32 11.06 -7.63 -8.80
N CYS A 33 10.33 -7.46 -7.69
CA CYS A 33 9.34 -8.45 -7.25
C CYS A 33 8.22 -8.64 -8.27
N LEU A 34 7.66 -7.55 -8.82
CA LEU A 34 6.60 -7.62 -9.83
C LEU A 34 7.06 -8.25 -11.15
N CYS A 35 8.33 -8.05 -11.52
CA CYS A 35 8.93 -8.68 -12.70
C CYS A 35 8.85 -10.21 -12.67
N LEU A 36 8.88 -10.83 -11.48
CA LEU A 36 8.74 -12.28 -11.34
C LEU A 36 7.39 -12.80 -11.85
N SER A 37 6.33 -11.97 -11.77
CA SER A 37 5.00 -12.32 -12.29
C SER A 37 4.77 -11.81 -13.72
N PHE A 38 5.21 -10.58 -14.03
CA PHE A 38 4.87 -9.95 -15.31
C PHE A 38 5.78 -10.36 -16.49
N ILE A 39 7.07 -10.65 -16.26
CA ILE A 39 7.98 -11.06 -17.34
C ILE A 39 7.55 -12.39 -17.97
N PRO A 40 7.20 -13.45 -17.19
CA PRO A 40 6.73 -14.70 -17.79
C PRO A 40 5.45 -14.55 -18.64
N LYS A 41 4.60 -13.57 -18.32
CA LYS A 41 3.29 -13.36 -18.97
C LYS A 41 3.37 -12.45 -20.22
N PHE A 42 4.21 -11.42 -20.19
CA PHE A 42 4.26 -10.37 -21.24
C PHE A 42 5.60 -10.26 -21.97
N GLY A 43 6.58 -11.09 -21.61
CA GLY A 43 7.94 -10.97 -22.10
C GLY A 43 8.73 -9.86 -21.42
N ILE A 44 10.04 -9.81 -21.70
CA ILE A 44 11.01 -8.97 -20.97
C ILE A 44 10.69 -7.48 -21.12
N GLY A 45 10.54 -6.98 -22.35
CA GLY A 45 10.37 -5.54 -22.60
C GLY A 45 9.08 -4.98 -21.98
N LYS A 46 7.93 -5.60 -22.30
CA LYS A 46 6.63 -5.16 -21.78
C LYS A 46 6.47 -5.45 -20.29
N GLY A 47 6.97 -6.59 -19.82
CA GLY A 47 6.95 -6.97 -18.39
C GLY A 47 7.72 -5.97 -17.52
N LEU A 48 8.92 -5.55 -17.94
CA LEU A 48 9.70 -4.53 -17.23
C LEU A 48 8.94 -3.20 -17.11
N PHE A 49 8.36 -2.72 -18.21
CA PHE A 49 7.62 -1.46 -18.21
C PHE A 49 6.37 -1.53 -17.30
N LEU A 50 5.60 -2.63 -17.37
CA LEU A 50 4.44 -2.85 -16.51
C LEU A 50 4.84 -2.89 -15.03
N SER A 51 5.93 -3.61 -14.69
CA SER A 51 6.41 -3.69 -13.31
C SER A 51 6.86 -2.34 -12.78
N LEU A 52 7.60 -1.57 -13.58
CA LEU A 52 8.06 -0.24 -13.20
C LEU A 52 6.88 0.68 -12.95
N PHE A 53 5.95 0.77 -13.90
CA PHE A 53 4.78 1.64 -13.78
C PHE A 53 3.92 1.27 -12.57
N THR A 54 3.60 -0.02 -12.41
CA THR A 54 2.77 -0.49 -11.30
C THR A 54 3.46 -0.25 -9.95
N SER A 55 4.78 -0.42 -9.87
CA SER A 55 5.54 -0.16 -8.63
C SER A 55 5.49 1.32 -8.24
N VAL A 56 5.76 2.23 -9.18
CA VAL A 56 5.70 3.68 -8.96
C VAL A 56 4.29 4.13 -8.59
N SER A 57 3.28 3.61 -9.29
CA SER A 57 1.86 3.90 -9.00
C SER A 57 1.45 3.39 -7.62
N ALA A 58 1.90 2.19 -7.23
CA ALA A 58 1.62 1.60 -5.92
C ALA A 58 2.27 2.36 -4.76
N PHE A 59 3.56 2.68 -4.88
CA PHE A 59 4.29 3.40 -3.85
C PHE A 59 3.75 4.82 -3.63
N ASN A 60 3.32 5.49 -4.70
CA ASN A 60 2.75 6.83 -4.61
C ASN A 60 1.25 6.84 -4.32
N ASN A 61 0.65 5.69 -4.00
CA ASN A 61 -0.78 5.52 -3.75
C ASN A 61 -1.65 6.11 -4.88
N ALA A 62 -1.23 6.01 -6.13
CA ALA A 62 -1.90 6.65 -7.26
C ALA A 62 -3.09 5.83 -7.81
N GLY A 63 -3.01 4.50 -7.73
CA GLY A 63 -4.10 3.60 -8.15
C GLY A 63 -4.26 3.39 -9.64
N PHE A 64 -3.35 3.96 -10.44
CA PHE A 64 -3.34 3.73 -11.86
C PHE A 64 -2.73 2.37 -12.19
N ALA A 65 -3.48 1.56 -12.94
CA ALA A 65 -3.01 0.32 -13.52
C ALA A 65 -3.12 0.40 -15.04
N LEU A 66 -2.16 -0.19 -15.74
CA LEU A 66 -2.13 -0.25 -17.22
C LEU A 66 -3.02 -1.36 -17.79
N PHE A 67 -3.66 -2.14 -16.94
CA PHE A 67 -4.55 -3.22 -17.32
C PHE A 67 -5.99 -2.73 -17.35
N LYS A 68 -6.80 -3.27 -18.28
CA LYS A 68 -8.20 -2.88 -18.48
C LYS A 68 -9.06 -3.10 -17.22
N ASN A 69 -8.82 -4.20 -16.51
CA ASN A 69 -9.55 -4.57 -15.30
C ASN A 69 -8.78 -4.25 -14.02
N ASN A 70 -7.86 -3.27 -14.07
CA ASN A 70 -6.98 -2.95 -12.95
C ASN A 70 -6.18 -4.21 -12.51
N LEU A 71 -6.24 -4.64 -11.23
CA LEU A 71 -5.52 -5.81 -10.73
C LEU A 71 -6.42 -7.02 -10.47
N ILE A 72 -7.67 -7.01 -10.94
CA ILE A 72 -8.63 -8.09 -10.71
C ILE A 72 -8.11 -9.41 -11.30
N ASP A 73 -7.51 -9.37 -12.48
CA ASP A 73 -6.94 -10.56 -13.14
C ASP A 73 -5.72 -11.14 -12.39
N TYR A 74 -5.21 -10.44 -11.36
CA TYR A 74 -4.08 -10.85 -10.52
C TYR A 74 -4.49 -11.18 -9.08
N SER A 75 -5.80 -11.31 -8.80
CA SER A 75 -6.32 -11.62 -7.47
C SER A 75 -5.77 -12.93 -6.87
N SER A 76 -5.42 -13.90 -7.71
CA SER A 76 -4.84 -15.19 -7.32
C SER A 76 -3.30 -15.18 -7.29
N ASP A 77 -2.66 -14.09 -7.71
CA ASP A 77 -1.21 -13.98 -7.76
C ASP A 77 -0.66 -13.37 -6.46
N PRO A 78 -0.11 -14.18 -5.54
CA PRO A 78 0.33 -13.68 -4.24
C PRO A 78 1.49 -12.71 -4.37
N ILE A 79 2.33 -12.84 -5.40
CA ILE A 79 3.48 -11.96 -5.61
C ILE A 79 2.97 -10.54 -5.87
N VAL A 80 2.01 -10.39 -6.77
CA VAL A 80 1.42 -9.09 -7.13
C VAL A 80 0.70 -8.47 -5.94
N ILE A 81 -0.20 -9.24 -5.32
CA ILE A 81 -1.03 -8.76 -4.21
C ILE A 81 -0.19 -8.32 -3.00
N ILE A 82 0.79 -9.14 -2.60
CA ILE A 82 1.64 -8.83 -1.44
C ILE A 82 2.57 -7.66 -1.74
N THR A 83 3.23 -7.67 -2.92
CA THR A 83 4.18 -6.61 -3.29
C THR A 83 3.50 -5.25 -3.34
N ILE A 84 2.34 -5.16 -3.99
CA ILE A 84 1.60 -3.90 -4.12
C ILE A 84 1.07 -3.44 -2.76
N SER A 85 0.56 -4.35 -1.92
CA SER A 85 0.14 -4.00 -0.55
C SER A 85 1.29 -3.40 0.25
N ILE A 86 2.48 -4.00 0.18
CA ILE A 86 3.67 -3.53 0.88
C ILE A 86 4.07 -2.15 0.39
N LEU A 87 4.09 -1.92 -0.92
CA LEU A 87 4.42 -0.61 -1.51
C LEU A 87 3.44 0.47 -1.06
N ILE A 88 2.14 0.18 -1.06
CA ILE A 88 1.09 1.10 -0.59
C ILE A 88 1.28 1.44 0.89
N ILE A 89 1.59 0.44 1.72
CA ILE A 89 1.82 0.67 3.15
C ILE A 89 3.04 1.55 3.36
N PHE A 90 4.15 1.27 2.69
CA PHE A 90 5.38 2.07 2.79
C PHE A 90 5.19 3.50 2.28
N GLY A 91 4.48 3.68 1.16
CA GLY A 91 4.06 4.99 0.66
C GLY A 91 3.13 5.74 1.61
N GLY A 92 2.25 5.01 2.30
CA GLY A 92 1.20 5.54 3.16
C GLY A 92 1.60 5.89 4.59
N ILE A 93 2.59 5.20 5.20
CA ILE A 93 3.06 5.46 6.57
C ILE A 93 4.03 6.64 6.67
N GLY A 94 4.59 7.08 5.54
CA GLY A 94 5.49 8.23 5.47
C GLY A 94 6.94 7.92 5.85
N HIS A 95 7.85 8.67 5.24
CA HIS A 95 9.30 8.43 5.32
C HIS A 95 9.88 8.57 6.73
N PHE A 96 9.36 9.50 7.54
CA PHE A 96 9.85 9.73 8.90
C PHE A 96 9.65 8.52 9.80
N VAL A 97 8.51 7.84 9.67
CA VAL A 97 8.18 6.64 10.44
C VAL A 97 9.15 5.52 10.09
N VAL A 98 9.49 5.38 8.80
CA VAL A 98 10.43 4.36 8.31
C VAL A 98 11.84 4.60 8.83
N ILE A 99 12.33 5.85 8.78
CA ILE A 99 13.64 6.21 9.34
C ILE A 99 13.68 5.95 10.85
N ASP A 100 12.64 6.37 11.57
CA ASP A 100 12.56 6.19 13.01
C ASP A 100 12.54 4.69 13.37
N PHE A 101 11.86 3.88 12.57
CA PHE A 101 11.85 2.43 12.70
C PHE A 101 13.22 1.78 12.45
N ILE A 102 13.91 2.16 11.37
CA ILE A 102 15.23 1.60 11.03
C ILE A 102 16.29 1.98 12.08
N ASN A 103 16.25 3.22 12.58
CA ASN A 103 17.22 3.71 13.57
C ASN A 103 16.94 3.21 14.99
N CYS A 104 15.72 2.76 15.28
CA CYS A 104 15.35 2.28 16.60
C CYS A 104 15.71 0.80 16.80
N LYS A 105 16.64 0.54 17.74
CA LYS A 105 16.98 -0.83 18.16
C LYS A 105 15.89 -1.53 19.00
N LYS A 106 14.88 -0.78 19.49
CA LYS A 106 13.76 -1.29 20.29
C LYS A 106 12.48 -0.52 19.95
N LEU A 107 11.35 -1.21 19.79
CA LEU A 107 10.04 -0.61 19.50
C LEU A 107 9.58 0.38 20.58
N SER A 108 10.03 0.21 21.83
CA SER A 108 9.72 1.13 22.92
C SER A 108 10.33 2.52 22.74
N LYS A 109 11.40 2.67 21.93
CA LYS A 109 12.11 3.93 21.69
C LYS A 109 11.60 4.73 20.49
N LEU A 110 10.61 4.22 19.75
CA LEU A 110 9.95 4.96 18.67
C LEU A 110 9.37 6.26 19.19
N SER A 111 9.41 7.30 18.35
CA SER A 111 8.75 8.57 18.64
C SER A 111 7.24 8.36 18.81
N LEU A 112 6.58 9.27 19.54
CA LEU A 112 5.14 9.22 19.74
C LEU A 112 4.38 9.26 18.40
N HIS A 113 4.85 10.08 17.46
CA HIS A 113 4.29 10.17 16.11
C HIS A 113 4.39 8.82 15.37
N SER A 114 5.57 8.20 15.31
CA SER A 114 5.76 6.90 14.66
C SER A 114 4.94 5.80 15.32
N LYS A 115 4.87 5.76 16.66
CA LYS A 115 4.03 4.80 17.37
C LYS A 115 2.57 4.96 16.98
N LEU A 116 2.05 6.18 17.00
CA LEU A 116 0.65 6.47 16.68
C LEU A 116 0.33 6.09 15.22
N VAL A 117 1.17 6.47 14.27
CA VAL A 117 0.97 6.12 12.85
C VAL A 117 0.98 4.61 12.63
N LEU A 118 1.96 3.89 13.21
CA LEU A 118 2.07 2.44 13.06
C LEU A 118 0.90 1.70 13.72
N THR A 119 0.49 2.10 14.93
CA THR A 119 -0.60 1.44 15.64
C THR A 119 -1.94 1.69 14.95
N THR A 120 -2.26 2.94 14.62
CA THR A 120 -3.52 3.29 13.93
C THR A 120 -3.62 2.63 12.57
N THR A 121 -2.56 2.68 11.75
CA THR A 121 -2.53 2.04 10.43
C THR A 121 -2.69 0.52 10.53
N SER A 122 -2.01 -0.12 11.49
CA SER A 122 -2.14 -1.57 11.70
C SER A 122 -3.55 -1.95 12.14
N ILE A 123 -4.14 -1.22 13.09
CA ILE A 123 -5.49 -1.47 13.59
C ILE A 123 -6.50 -1.34 12.45
N LEU A 124 -6.44 -0.26 11.67
CA LEU A 124 -7.37 -0.02 10.57
C LEU A 124 -7.25 -1.08 9.48
N ILE A 125 -6.02 -1.48 9.11
CA ILE A 125 -5.82 -2.53 8.10
C ILE A 125 -6.38 -3.87 8.60
N ILE A 126 -6.10 -4.25 9.85
CA ILE A 126 -6.57 -5.53 10.42
C ILE A 126 -8.09 -5.53 10.53
N ILE A 127 -8.69 -4.49 11.10
CA ILE A 127 -10.15 -4.38 11.22
C ILE A 127 -10.79 -4.42 9.84
N GLY A 128 -10.33 -3.58 8.91
CA GLY A 128 -10.85 -3.52 7.55
C GLY A 128 -10.74 -4.85 6.81
N ALA A 129 -9.64 -5.59 6.98
CA ALA A 129 -9.44 -6.88 6.34
C ALA A 129 -10.39 -7.94 6.90
N ILE A 130 -10.58 -7.98 8.22
CA ILE A 130 -11.51 -8.91 8.88
C ILE A 130 -12.94 -8.60 8.47
N THR A 131 -13.36 -7.33 8.53
CA THR A 131 -14.73 -6.95 8.18
C THR A 131 -15.01 -7.17 6.70
N PHE A 132 -14.05 -6.88 5.81
CA PHE A 132 -14.17 -7.18 4.39
C PHE A 132 -14.33 -8.68 4.12
N PHE A 133 -13.47 -9.50 4.74
CA PHE A 133 -13.54 -10.95 4.63
C PHE A 133 -14.91 -11.48 5.06
N LEU A 134 -15.41 -11.06 6.23
CA LEU A 134 -16.68 -11.52 6.75
C LEU A 134 -17.87 -11.16 5.85
N LEU A 135 -17.84 -9.98 5.24
CA LEU A 135 -18.92 -9.47 4.39
C LEU A 135 -18.92 -10.04 2.96
N GLU A 136 -17.76 -10.35 2.38
CA GLU A 136 -17.65 -10.74 0.97
C GLU A 136 -17.29 -12.20 0.72
N GLN A 137 -16.99 -12.99 1.76
CA GLN A 137 -16.58 -14.40 1.60
C GLN A 137 -17.58 -15.29 0.83
N PHE A 138 -18.87 -14.92 0.83
CA PHE A 138 -19.97 -15.66 0.18
C PHE A 138 -20.53 -14.95 -1.07
N ASN A 139 -19.96 -13.81 -1.47
CA ASN A 139 -20.41 -13.02 -2.61
C ASN A 139 -19.27 -12.92 -3.63
N THR A 140 -18.61 -11.76 -3.76
CA THR A 140 -17.55 -11.53 -4.77
C THR A 140 -16.37 -12.48 -4.67
N MET A 141 -16.07 -12.99 -3.47
CA MET A 141 -14.96 -13.92 -3.26
C MET A 141 -15.38 -15.39 -3.22
N GLN A 142 -16.64 -15.75 -3.51
CA GLN A 142 -17.17 -17.10 -3.30
C GLN A 142 -16.32 -18.19 -3.96
N HIS A 143 -15.82 -17.92 -5.16
CA HIS A 143 -15.05 -18.88 -5.99
C HIS A 143 -13.55 -18.98 -5.63
N MET A 144 -13.06 -18.14 -4.71
CA MET A 144 -11.64 -18.09 -4.35
C MET A 144 -11.28 -19.09 -3.25
N GLY A 145 -10.04 -19.57 -3.27
CA GLY A 145 -9.48 -20.38 -2.18
C GLY A 145 -9.34 -19.57 -0.88
N LEU A 146 -9.23 -20.24 0.28
CA LEU A 146 -9.15 -19.54 1.57
C LEU A 146 -7.93 -18.60 1.68
N VAL A 147 -6.78 -19.00 1.13
CA VAL A 147 -5.57 -18.17 1.09
C VAL A 147 -5.78 -16.93 0.21
N GLU A 148 -6.41 -17.09 -0.95
CA GLU A 148 -6.74 -15.99 -1.85
C GLU A 148 -7.74 -15.03 -1.21
N LYS A 149 -8.75 -15.54 -0.52
CA LYS A 149 -9.73 -14.72 0.22
C LYS A 149 -9.04 -13.85 1.27
N ILE A 150 -8.13 -14.41 2.05
CA ILE A 150 -7.36 -13.67 3.06
C ILE A 150 -6.49 -12.61 2.38
N GLY A 151 -5.76 -12.99 1.33
CA GLY A 151 -4.89 -12.07 0.58
C GLY A 151 -5.66 -10.90 -0.04
N ASN A 152 -6.81 -11.17 -0.68
CA ASN A 152 -7.65 -10.15 -1.29
C ASN A 152 -8.35 -9.28 -0.26
N SER A 153 -8.80 -9.84 0.86
CA SER A 153 -9.42 -9.05 1.94
C SER A 153 -8.39 -8.11 2.58
N PHE A 154 -7.17 -8.59 2.78
CA PHE A 154 -6.05 -7.75 3.23
C PHE A 154 -5.73 -6.66 2.20
N PHE A 155 -5.60 -7.02 0.92
CA PHE A 155 -5.34 -6.08 -0.15
C PHE A 155 -6.39 -4.97 -0.23
N GLN A 156 -7.66 -5.33 -0.12
CA GLN A 156 -8.77 -4.38 -0.18
C GLN A 156 -8.80 -3.46 1.05
N SER A 157 -8.46 -3.97 2.22
CA SER A 157 -8.26 -3.11 3.39
C SER A 157 -7.11 -2.11 3.18
N VAL A 158 -5.98 -2.57 2.63
CA VAL A 158 -4.83 -1.71 2.34
C VAL A 158 -5.14 -0.68 1.25
N THR A 159 -5.82 -1.08 0.17
CA THR A 159 -6.08 -0.21 -0.99
C THR A 159 -7.03 0.95 -0.66
N THR A 160 -7.95 0.74 0.28
CA THR A 160 -8.85 1.81 0.75
C THR A 160 -8.13 2.93 1.48
N ARG A 161 -6.87 2.74 1.88
CA ARG A 161 -6.00 3.81 2.42
C ARG A 161 -5.42 4.68 1.30
N THR A 162 -6.30 5.16 0.41
CA THR A 162 -6.05 6.06 -0.72
C THR A 162 -5.25 5.51 -1.89
N ALA A 163 -5.11 4.19 -2.05
CA ALA A 163 -4.35 3.63 -3.16
C ALA A 163 -5.18 3.29 -4.40
N GLY A 164 -6.47 2.95 -4.29
CA GLY A 164 -7.37 2.87 -5.44
C GLY A 164 -7.18 1.70 -6.42
N PHE A 165 -6.36 0.71 -6.09
CA PHE A 165 -6.28 -0.55 -6.84
C PHE A 165 -7.44 -1.49 -6.51
N ASN A 166 -7.91 -2.23 -7.52
CA ASN A 166 -8.99 -3.20 -7.36
C ASN A 166 -8.47 -4.61 -7.63
N SER A 167 -8.56 -5.50 -6.63
CA SER A 167 -8.31 -6.94 -6.80
C SER A 167 -9.59 -7.78 -6.89
N ILE A 168 -10.72 -7.17 -6.55
CA ILE A 168 -12.06 -7.71 -6.79
C ILE A 168 -12.91 -6.63 -7.44
N ASP A 169 -14.01 -7.04 -8.07
CA ASP A 169 -14.94 -6.11 -8.69
C ASP A 169 -15.72 -5.31 -7.62
N ILE A 170 -15.37 -4.03 -7.48
CA ILE A 170 -16.00 -3.10 -6.54
C ILE A 170 -17.45 -2.79 -6.93
N ALA A 171 -17.85 -2.99 -8.20
CA ALA A 171 -19.22 -2.75 -8.62
C ALA A 171 -20.21 -3.82 -8.11
N SER A 172 -19.72 -5.01 -7.75
CA SER A 172 -20.54 -6.16 -7.33
C SER A 172 -20.46 -6.47 -5.83
N ILE A 173 -19.79 -5.63 -5.03
CA ILE A 173 -19.75 -5.81 -3.58
C ILE A 173 -21.09 -5.50 -2.92
N ASN A 174 -21.29 -6.05 -1.73
CA ASN A 174 -22.43 -5.75 -0.88
C ASN A 174 -22.46 -4.27 -0.48
N LYS A 175 -23.66 -3.71 -0.34
CA LYS A 175 -23.86 -2.31 0.10
C LYS A 175 -23.21 -2.02 1.46
N SER A 176 -23.23 -2.99 2.37
CA SER A 176 -22.57 -2.90 3.68
C SER A 176 -21.05 -2.80 3.54
N THR A 177 -20.46 -3.56 2.62
CA THR A 177 -19.02 -3.52 2.30
C THR A 177 -18.66 -2.16 1.71
N ALA A 178 -19.45 -1.64 0.77
CA ALA A 178 -19.23 -0.31 0.20
C ALA A 178 -19.24 0.80 1.27
N LEU A 179 -20.18 0.76 2.22
CA LEU A 179 -20.22 1.72 3.33
C LEU A 179 -18.96 1.67 4.20
N MET A 180 -18.50 0.46 4.51
CA MET A 180 -17.26 0.24 5.25
C MET A 180 -16.04 0.78 4.48
N LEU A 181 -15.93 0.51 3.18
CA LEU A 181 -14.85 1.03 2.35
C LEU A 181 -14.84 2.57 2.31
N MET A 182 -16.02 3.19 2.20
CA MET A 182 -16.13 4.66 2.25
C MET A 182 -15.60 5.25 3.56
N LEU A 183 -15.91 4.62 4.71
CA LEU A 183 -15.37 5.04 6.01
C LEU A 183 -13.83 4.88 6.07
N LEU A 184 -13.31 3.76 5.58
CA LEU A 184 -11.86 3.52 5.54
C LEU A 184 -11.13 4.47 4.59
N MET A 185 -11.74 4.83 3.45
CA MET A 185 -11.20 5.81 2.50
C MET A 185 -11.21 7.23 3.02
N PHE A 186 -12.19 7.57 3.87
CA PHE A 186 -12.27 8.86 4.54
C PHE A 186 -11.10 9.05 5.53
N ILE A 187 -10.78 7.99 6.29
CA ILE A 187 -9.60 7.96 7.17
C ILE A 187 -8.37 7.68 6.32
N GLY A 188 -7.71 8.75 5.90
CA GLY A 188 -6.56 8.74 5.00
C GLY A 188 -5.27 8.22 5.63
N GLY A 189 -4.15 8.32 4.91
CA GLY A 189 -2.85 7.85 5.40
C GLY A 189 -2.16 8.81 6.39
N ALA A 190 -0.90 8.53 6.70
CA ALA A 190 -0.15 9.29 7.70
C ALA A 190 0.22 10.72 7.23
N PRO A 191 0.45 11.67 8.16
CA PRO A 191 1.05 12.96 7.84
C PRO A 191 2.39 12.82 7.10
N LEU A 192 2.68 13.71 6.15
CA LEU A 192 3.90 13.70 5.34
C LEU A 192 4.16 12.38 4.58
N SER A 193 3.10 11.66 4.22
CA SER A 193 3.11 10.50 3.32
C SER A 193 2.48 10.82 1.95
N ALA A 194 2.58 9.89 1.01
CA ALA A 194 1.96 10.02 -0.33
C ALA A 194 0.43 9.87 -0.30
N ALA A 195 -0.11 9.31 0.78
CA ALA A 195 -1.54 9.08 0.94
C ALA A 195 -2.30 10.38 1.26
N GLY A 196 -3.54 10.50 0.76
CA GLY A 196 -4.43 11.63 1.02
C GLY A 196 -5.34 11.43 2.25
N GLY A 197 -6.44 12.18 2.30
CA GLY A 197 -7.52 12.05 3.29
C GLY A 197 -7.31 12.85 4.59
N ILE A 198 -8.12 12.55 5.61
CA ILE A 198 -7.96 13.13 6.95
C ILE A 198 -6.84 12.38 7.68
N LYS A 199 -5.86 13.12 8.19
CA LYS A 199 -4.61 12.62 8.76
C LYS A 199 -4.48 12.92 10.24
#